data_AF-A0A847HQJ2-F1
#
_entry.id   AF-A0A847HQJ2-F1
#
_cell.length_a   1.000
_cell.length_b   1.000
_cell.length_c   1.000
_cell.angle_alpha   90.00
_cell.angle_beta   90.00
_cell.angle_gamma   90.00
#
_symmetry.space_group_name_H-M   'P 1'
#
loop_
_entity.id
_entity.type
_entity.pdbx_description
1 polymer ?
#
loop_
_entity_poly.entity_id
_entity_poly.type
_entity_poly.pdbx_seq_one_letter_code
_entity_poly.pdbx_strand_id
1 'polypeptide(L)'
;MNNIPEFPQQTDLTFEHNVTLRSAVTAQGIRAAEYSFYYLTSWYYNRPARISRIADRYVLDVEGKQGGHIFLGPFGTGPIKPAVEKLLEHAANDFGEEKVLHFLPGVLAEAIMAEMTPTRVEEHRDYFDYLYLREELSDLSGRKFQKRRNQLNKIQRENSAEIVPLLEKDIEQIFHCFDRWYEKYGDDDPFLDMEKQSIRRALPNLWKLGGQGIRVKIADNMCGISWAVPISDDTWLVPVEKAAREVKGMYQYVNWALANSLPASAKILNREADLGIEGLRTAKERYNPIGFEKKVTLWF
;
A
#
# COMPACT_ATOMS: atom_id res chain seq x y z
N MET A 1 18.22 -5.70 19.11
CA MET A 1 16.95 -4.93 19.12
C MET A 1 17.29 -3.57 18.57
N ASN A 2 16.74 -3.20 17.42
CA ASN A 2 17.04 -1.90 16.82
C ASN A 2 16.69 -0.79 17.81
N ASN A 3 17.52 0.25 17.84
CA ASN A 3 17.55 1.28 18.86
C ASN A 3 16.37 2.26 18.71
N ILE A 4 15.12 1.75 18.75
CA ILE A 4 13.90 2.55 18.64
C ILE A 4 13.68 3.25 19.98
N PRO A 5 13.76 4.60 20.02
CA PRO A 5 13.69 5.37 21.25
C PRO A 5 12.27 5.36 21.85
N GLU A 6 12.20 5.58 23.16
CA GLU A 6 10.93 5.81 23.85
C GLU A 6 10.34 7.16 23.42
N PHE A 7 9.06 7.17 23.08
CA PHE A 7 8.33 8.37 22.71
C PHE A 7 8.29 9.37 23.88
N PRO A 8 8.47 10.69 23.65
CA PRO A 8 8.39 11.38 22.36
C PRO A 8 9.71 11.47 21.58
N GLN A 9 10.81 10.89 22.07
CA GLN A 9 12.02 10.82 21.25
C GLN A 9 11.78 9.90 20.05
N GLN A 10 12.34 10.26 18.91
CA GLN A 10 12.16 9.58 17.64
C GLN A 10 13.49 9.42 16.91
N THR A 11 13.56 8.44 16.01
CA THR A 11 14.66 8.27 15.04
C THR A 11 14.09 8.14 13.64
N ASP A 12 14.88 8.49 12.62
CA ASP A 12 14.51 8.28 11.23
C ASP A 12 14.27 6.79 10.96
N LEU A 13 13.23 6.50 10.17
CA LEU A 13 12.90 5.15 9.75
C LEU A 13 13.89 4.68 8.68
N THR A 14 14.83 3.83 9.07
CA THR A 14 15.76 3.13 8.16
C THR A 14 15.32 1.70 7.82
N PHE A 15 15.90 1.10 6.77
CA PHE A 15 15.61 -0.28 6.34
C PHE A 15 15.83 -1.34 7.43
N GLU A 16 16.68 -1.06 8.42
CA GLU A 16 16.89 -1.95 9.57
C GLU A 16 15.58 -2.18 10.33
N HIS A 17 14.70 -1.17 10.39
CA HIS A 17 13.42 -1.26 11.07
C HIS A 17 12.35 -2.07 10.32
N ASN A 18 12.56 -2.42 9.04
CA ASN A 18 11.53 -3.06 8.20
C ASN A 18 10.99 -4.36 8.83
N VAL A 19 11.88 -5.22 9.35
CA VAL A 19 11.48 -6.49 9.99
C VAL A 19 10.63 -6.24 11.25
N THR A 20 11.07 -5.30 12.11
CA THR A 20 10.34 -4.94 13.33
C THR A 20 8.96 -4.37 13.00
N LEU A 21 8.90 -3.45 12.04
CA LEU A 21 7.65 -2.83 11.60
C LEU A 21 6.69 -3.89 11.04
N ARG A 22 7.15 -4.75 10.12
CA ARG A 22 6.32 -5.81 9.54
C ARG A 22 5.79 -6.77 10.60
N SER A 23 6.61 -7.11 11.59
CA SER A 23 6.18 -7.95 12.71
C SER A 23 5.10 -7.28 13.55
N ALA A 24 5.21 -5.99 13.84
CA ALA A 24 4.21 -5.24 14.62
C ALA A 24 2.89 -5.07 13.85
N VAL A 25 2.97 -4.75 12.56
CA VAL A 25 1.82 -4.66 11.63
C VAL A 25 1.10 -6.01 11.56
N THR A 26 1.85 -7.10 11.41
CA THR A 26 1.31 -8.47 11.39
C THR A 26 0.62 -8.81 12.72
N ALA A 27 1.26 -8.53 13.85
CA ALA A 27 0.71 -8.83 15.17
C ALA A 27 -0.58 -8.04 15.47
N GLN A 28 -0.69 -6.80 14.99
CA GLN A 28 -1.91 -5.98 15.13
C GLN A 28 -3.01 -6.37 14.11
N GLY A 29 -2.66 -7.12 13.06
CA GLY A 29 -3.56 -7.48 11.96
C GLY A 29 -3.79 -6.36 10.95
N ILE A 30 -2.91 -5.35 10.91
CA ILE A 30 -3.04 -4.20 10.00
C ILE A 30 -2.74 -4.62 8.57
N ARG A 31 -3.59 -4.21 7.63
CA ARG A 31 -3.39 -4.43 6.19
C ARG A 31 -3.28 -3.13 5.39
N ALA A 32 -3.13 -2.00 6.07
CA ALA A 32 -3.15 -0.66 5.47
C ALA A 32 -1.90 -0.38 4.62
N ALA A 33 -2.10 0.18 3.42
CA ALA A 33 -1.02 0.51 2.50
C ALA A 33 0.02 1.46 3.14
N GLU A 34 -0.42 2.44 3.93
CA GLU A 34 0.39 3.46 4.59
C GLU A 34 1.37 2.88 5.63
N TYR A 35 1.10 1.66 6.12
CA TYR A 35 1.96 0.95 7.06
C TYR A 35 2.99 0.07 6.35
N SER A 36 2.95 -0.03 5.01
CA SER A 36 4.02 -0.66 4.26
C SER A 36 5.29 0.17 4.31
N PHE A 37 6.45 -0.50 4.39
CA PHE A 37 7.73 0.19 4.28
C PHE A 37 7.91 0.88 2.92
N TYR A 38 7.23 0.38 1.88
CA TYR A 38 7.11 1.04 0.58
C TYR A 38 6.50 2.43 0.73
N TYR A 39 5.35 2.57 1.41
CA TYR A 39 4.71 3.87 1.57
C TYR A 39 5.58 4.83 2.38
N LEU A 40 6.09 4.34 3.51
CA LEU A 40 6.88 5.12 4.45
C LEU A 40 8.18 5.67 3.85
N THR A 41 8.70 5.06 2.78
CA THR A 41 9.95 5.51 2.13
C THR A 41 9.77 6.18 0.77
N SER A 42 8.59 6.06 0.15
CA SER A 42 8.36 6.57 -1.22
C SER A 42 7.41 7.76 -1.30
N TRP A 43 6.47 7.91 -0.36
CA TRP A 43 5.42 8.95 -0.43
C TRP A 43 5.67 10.19 0.44
N TYR A 44 6.60 10.13 1.40
CA TYR A 44 6.94 11.28 2.25
C TYR A 44 8.19 11.99 1.70
N TYR A 45 7.97 13.12 1.01
CA TYR A 45 8.97 13.73 0.14
C TYR A 45 9.95 14.64 0.84
N ASN A 46 9.45 15.47 1.77
CA ASN A 46 10.21 16.54 2.38
C ASN A 46 10.80 16.11 3.71
N ARG A 47 10.15 15.16 4.39
CA ARG A 47 10.58 14.61 5.68
C ARG A 47 10.50 13.08 5.68
N PRO A 48 11.59 12.36 5.98
CA PRO A 48 11.53 10.93 6.21
C PRO A 48 10.51 10.58 7.30
N ALA A 49 9.83 9.45 7.17
CA ALA A 49 9.05 8.90 8.27
C ALA A 49 9.97 8.65 9.48
N ARG A 50 9.48 8.93 10.68
CA ARG A 50 10.20 8.68 11.94
C ARG A 50 9.48 7.62 12.75
N ILE A 51 10.22 6.93 13.61
CA ILE A 51 9.69 5.85 14.45
C ILE A 51 10.11 6.05 15.92
N SER A 52 9.20 5.68 16.81
CA SER A 52 9.39 5.62 18.26
C SER A 52 8.54 4.50 18.85
N ARG A 53 8.67 4.24 20.15
CA ARG A 53 7.84 3.28 20.86
C ARG A 53 7.25 3.86 22.15
N ILE A 54 6.06 3.38 22.50
CA ILE A 54 5.44 3.58 23.81
C ILE A 54 5.30 2.20 24.44
N ALA A 55 6.14 1.88 25.41
CA ALA A 55 6.33 0.50 25.88
C ALA A 55 6.60 -0.45 24.69
N ASP A 56 5.71 -1.41 24.44
CA ASP A 56 5.81 -2.44 23.38
C ASP A 56 5.08 -2.05 22.07
N ARG A 57 4.44 -0.88 22.02
CA ARG A 57 3.75 -0.37 20.84
C ARG A 57 4.62 0.61 20.08
N TYR A 58 4.43 0.68 18.77
CA TYR A 58 5.16 1.59 17.88
C TYR A 58 4.29 2.75 17.43
N VAL A 59 4.92 3.91 17.26
CA VAL A 59 4.32 5.11 16.67
C VAL A 59 5.20 5.55 15.51
N LEU A 60 4.58 5.74 14.35
CA LEU A 60 5.22 6.38 13.20
C LEU A 60 4.79 7.85 13.15
N ASP A 61 5.73 8.74 12.89
CA ASP A 61 5.47 10.15 12.65
C ASP A 61 5.82 10.46 11.19
N VAL A 62 4.79 10.76 10.41
CA VAL A 62 4.88 10.99 8.98
C VAL A 62 4.46 12.41 8.64
N GLU A 63 4.89 12.91 7.48
CA GLU A 63 4.58 14.27 7.05
C GLU A 63 3.07 14.45 6.81
N GLY A 64 2.50 15.47 7.46
CA GLY A 64 1.12 15.92 7.28
C GLY A 64 0.99 17.15 6.38
N LYS A 65 -0.22 17.72 6.32
CA LYS A 65 -0.47 18.96 5.56
C LYS A 65 0.45 20.08 6.05
N GLN A 66 0.95 20.89 5.11
CA GLN A 66 1.82 22.05 5.40
C GLN A 66 3.08 21.69 6.22
N GLY A 67 3.58 20.46 6.10
CA GLY A 67 4.75 19.99 6.85
C GLY A 67 4.47 19.62 8.31
N GLY A 68 3.20 19.54 8.70
CA GLY A 68 2.78 19.11 10.04
C GLY A 68 3.04 17.63 10.32
N HIS A 69 2.53 17.14 11.46
CA HIS A 69 2.70 15.77 11.90
C HIS A 69 1.42 14.97 11.66
N ILE A 70 1.57 13.72 11.21
CA ILE A 70 0.53 12.71 11.32
C ILE A 70 1.14 11.53 12.07
N PHE A 71 0.60 11.24 13.24
CA PHE A 71 1.00 10.08 14.02
C PHE A 71 0.17 8.86 13.60
N LEU A 72 0.84 7.83 13.07
CA LEU A 72 0.24 6.54 12.77
C LEU A 72 0.53 5.58 13.93
N GLY A 73 -0.50 5.18 14.66
CA GLY A 73 -0.40 4.31 15.83
C GLY A 73 -1.11 4.87 17.06
N PRO A 74 -0.81 4.35 18.26
CA PRO A 74 0.20 3.32 18.56
C PRO A 74 -0.26 1.90 18.17
N PHE A 75 0.56 1.18 17.39
CA PHE A 75 0.23 -0.16 16.87
C PHE A 75 1.21 -1.23 17.36
N GLY A 76 0.80 -2.50 17.31
CA GLY A 76 1.59 -3.64 17.77
C GLY A 76 0.93 -4.31 18.97
N THR A 77 1.73 -4.89 19.87
CA THR A 77 1.24 -5.63 21.04
C THR A 77 1.36 -4.81 22.32
N GLY A 78 0.75 -5.28 23.41
CA GLY A 78 0.78 -4.62 24.72
C GLY A 78 -0.43 -3.70 24.97
N PRO A 79 -0.50 -3.03 26.14
CA PRO A 79 -1.65 -2.19 26.52
C PRO A 79 -1.86 -1.02 25.55
N ILE A 80 -3.09 -0.84 25.03
CA ILE A 80 -3.36 0.18 24.01
C ILE A 80 -3.75 1.52 24.61
N LYS A 81 -4.64 1.53 25.61
CA LYS A 81 -5.12 2.77 26.24
C LYS A 81 -4.01 3.70 26.75
N PRO A 82 -3.06 3.26 27.60
CA PRO A 82 -2.01 4.17 28.10
C PRO A 82 -1.09 4.66 26.98
N ALA A 83 -0.92 3.90 25.90
CA ALA A 83 -0.14 4.34 24.76
C ALA A 83 -0.86 5.44 23.96
N VAL A 84 -2.17 5.27 23.73
CA VAL A 84 -3.00 6.27 23.06
C VAL A 84 -3.09 7.56 23.89
N GLU A 85 -3.31 7.45 25.20
CA GLU A 85 -3.34 8.60 26.10
C GLU A 85 -2.02 9.40 26.04
N LYS A 86 -0.87 8.71 26.12
CA LYS A 86 0.45 9.36 26.01
C LYS A 86 0.67 10.05 24.65
N LEU A 87 0.21 9.45 23.55
CA LEU A 87 0.30 10.05 22.21
C LEU A 87 -0.57 11.31 22.10
N LEU A 88 -1.82 11.24 22.56
CA LEU A 88 -2.77 12.36 22.52
C LEU A 88 -2.34 13.51 23.43
N GLU A 89 -1.77 13.22 24.60
CA GLU A 89 -1.20 14.23 25.49
C GLU A 89 -0.01 14.95 24.86
N HIS A 90 0.87 14.23 24.16
CA HIS A 90 1.97 14.84 23.43
C HIS A 90 1.48 15.76 22.30
N ALA A 91 0.52 15.28 21.49
CA ALA A 91 -0.09 16.09 20.43
C ALA A 91 -0.71 17.40 20.98
N ALA A 92 -1.47 17.29 22.08
CA ALA A 92 -2.12 18.44 22.70
C ALA A 92 -1.15 19.40 23.40
N ASN A 93 -0.20 18.89 24.18
CA ASN A 93 0.67 19.73 25.01
C ASN A 93 1.82 20.37 24.23
N ASP A 94 2.41 19.63 23.29
CA ASP A 94 3.66 20.05 22.64
C ASP A 94 3.39 20.75 21.30
N PHE A 95 2.26 20.46 20.64
CA PHE A 95 1.86 21.07 19.37
C PHE A 95 0.56 21.91 19.45
N GLY A 96 -0.16 21.86 20.58
CA GLY A 96 -1.45 22.56 20.71
C GLY A 96 -2.53 22.00 19.79
N GLU A 97 -2.38 20.75 19.33
CA GLU A 97 -3.31 20.10 18.42
C GLU A 97 -4.52 19.52 19.15
N GLU A 98 -5.63 19.36 18.43
CA GLU A 98 -6.78 18.62 18.94
C GLU A 98 -6.38 17.17 19.24
N LYS A 99 -7.01 16.53 20.23
CA LYS A 99 -6.78 15.13 20.55
C LYS A 99 -7.46 14.23 19.51
N VAL A 100 -6.80 14.07 18.37
CA VAL A 100 -7.31 13.32 17.23
C VAL A 100 -6.30 12.30 16.74
N LEU A 101 -6.77 11.12 16.38
CA LEU A 101 -6.00 10.10 15.68
C LEU A 101 -6.53 9.98 14.26
N HIS A 102 -5.71 10.31 13.27
CA HIS A 102 -6.10 10.37 11.87
C HIS A 102 -5.88 9.05 11.12
N PHE A 103 -6.84 8.67 10.27
CA PHE A 103 -6.71 7.59 9.27
C PHE A 103 -6.18 6.26 9.83
N LEU A 104 -6.61 5.89 11.04
CA LEU A 104 -6.26 4.60 11.65
C LEU A 104 -6.78 3.43 10.80
N PRO A 105 -6.00 2.34 10.65
CA PRO A 105 -6.50 1.07 10.14
C PRO A 105 -7.70 0.60 10.96
N GLY A 106 -8.67 -0.05 10.33
CA GLY A 106 -9.94 -0.43 10.97
C GLY A 106 -9.73 -1.28 12.23
N VAL A 107 -8.84 -2.27 12.14
CA VAL A 107 -8.49 -3.16 13.27
C VAL A 107 -7.87 -2.42 14.45
N LEU A 108 -7.13 -1.34 14.19
CA LEU A 108 -6.52 -0.53 15.25
C LEU A 108 -7.57 0.40 15.87
N ALA A 109 -8.41 1.04 15.04
CA ALA A 109 -9.50 1.88 15.53
C ALA A 109 -10.47 1.08 16.41
N GLU A 110 -10.85 -0.12 16.00
CA GLU A 110 -11.70 -1.02 16.79
C GLU A 110 -11.06 -1.40 18.13
N ALA A 111 -9.76 -1.70 18.15
CA ALA A 111 -9.03 -1.99 19.39
C ALA A 111 -8.99 -0.79 20.35
N ILE A 112 -8.83 0.43 19.83
CA ILE A 112 -8.86 1.65 20.65
C ILE A 112 -10.26 1.89 21.20
N MET A 113 -11.30 1.80 20.36
CA MET A 113 -12.69 2.02 20.77
C MET A 113 -13.20 1.00 21.78
N ALA A 114 -12.56 -0.17 21.89
CA ALA A 114 -12.88 -1.17 22.90
C ALA A 114 -12.44 -0.76 24.32
N GLU A 115 -11.45 0.13 24.45
CA GLU A 115 -10.91 0.57 25.76
C GLU A 115 -11.13 2.07 26.05
N MET A 116 -11.43 2.86 25.02
CA MET A 116 -11.59 4.31 25.10
C MET A 116 -12.79 4.76 24.26
N THR A 117 -13.61 5.66 24.80
CA THR A 117 -14.78 6.19 24.08
C THR A 117 -14.42 7.49 23.35
N PRO A 118 -14.39 7.50 22.01
CA PRO A 118 -14.18 8.72 21.25
C PRO A 118 -15.43 9.62 21.29
N THR A 119 -15.24 10.93 21.19
CA THR A 119 -16.32 11.93 21.09
C THR A 119 -16.92 11.98 19.68
N ARG A 120 -16.11 11.63 18.66
CA ARG A 120 -16.52 11.53 17.26
C ARG A 120 -15.75 10.40 16.57
N VAL A 121 -16.41 9.77 15.60
CA VAL A 121 -15.82 8.75 14.73
C VAL A 121 -16.15 9.09 13.28
N GLU A 122 -15.18 9.01 12.39
CA GLU A 122 -15.37 9.26 10.96
C GLU A 122 -14.67 8.18 10.13
N GLU A 123 -15.42 7.53 9.26
CA GLU A 123 -14.88 6.58 8.28
C GLU A 123 -14.63 7.29 6.95
N HIS A 124 -13.43 7.09 6.40
CA HIS A 124 -12.99 7.72 5.17
C HIS A 124 -13.12 6.75 3.99
N ARG A 125 -14.36 6.48 3.53
CA ARG A 125 -14.67 5.45 2.52
C ARG A 125 -13.83 5.58 1.24
N ASP A 126 -13.57 6.80 0.78
CA ASP A 126 -12.79 7.05 -0.43
C ASP A 126 -11.32 6.59 -0.29
N TYR A 127 -10.86 6.41 0.95
CA TYR A 127 -9.50 5.96 1.30
C TYR A 127 -9.46 4.49 1.74
N PHE A 128 -10.56 3.74 1.63
CA PHE A 128 -10.55 2.32 1.98
C PHE A 128 -9.75 1.52 0.97
N ASP A 129 -8.78 0.73 1.45
CA ASP A 129 -8.01 -0.14 0.57
C ASP A 129 -8.84 -1.37 0.20
N TYR A 130 -8.72 -1.78 -1.06
CA TYR A 130 -9.38 -2.99 -1.56
C TYR A 130 -8.51 -4.23 -1.33
N LEU A 131 -9.03 -5.21 -0.61
CA LEU A 131 -8.34 -6.46 -0.31
C LEU A 131 -8.85 -7.61 -1.19
N TYR A 132 -7.95 -8.42 -1.73
CA TYR A 132 -8.26 -9.57 -2.58
C TYR A 132 -7.48 -10.80 -2.14
N LEU A 133 -8.05 -11.99 -2.34
CA LEU A 133 -7.26 -13.22 -2.24
C LEU A 133 -6.37 -13.37 -3.48
N ARG A 134 -5.07 -13.59 -3.27
CA ARG A 134 -4.14 -13.85 -4.38
C ARG A 134 -4.59 -15.03 -5.22
N GLU A 135 -5.06 -16.12 -4.60
CA GLU A 135 -5.55 -17.31 -5.28
C GLU A 135 -6.73 -17.02 -6.21
N GLU A 136 -7.65 -16.15 -5.81
CA GLU A 136 -8.76 -15.74 -6.68
C GLU A 136 -8.28 -14.94 -7.90
N LEU A 137 -7.20 -14.19 -7.76
CA LEU A 137 -6.59 -13.41 -8.84
C LEU A 137 -5.67 -14.25 -9.74
N SER A 138 -5.01 -15.27 -9.18
CA SER A 138 -4.14 -16.18 -9.93
C SER A 138 -4.92 -17.23 -10.71
N ASP A 139 -5.94 -17.82 -10.08
CA ASP A 139 -6.67 -18.95 -10.65
C ASP A 139 -7.86 -18.45 -11.47
N LEU A 140 -8.35 -17.25 -11.12
CA LEU A 140 -9.56 -16.66 -11.67
C LEU A 140 -10.70 -17.68 -11.66
N SER A 141 -10.90 -18.44 -10.57
CA SER A 141 -11.80 -19.61 -10.56
C SER A 141 -13.29 -19.24 -10.34
N GLY A 142 -14.21 -20.11 -10.78
CA GLY A 142 -15.65 -19.92 -10.56
C GLY A 142 -16.36 -18.97 -11.54
N ARG A 143 -17.69 -18.83 -11.40
CA ARG A 143 -18.53 -18.10 -12.37
C ARG A 143 -18.23 -16.59 -12.40
N LYS A 144 -17.90 -16.00 -11.24
CA LYS A 144 -17.60 -14.56 -11.10
C LYS A 144 -16.43 -14.06 -11.96
N PHE A 145 -15.48 -14.93 -12.30
CA PHE A 145 -14.30 -14.58 -13.10
C PHE A 145 -14.33 -15.07 -14.55
N GLN A 146 -15.44 -15.66 -15.03
CA GLN A 146 -15.54 -16.20 -16.40
C GLN A 146 -15.17 -15.18 -17.49
N LYS A 147 -15.66 -13.95 -17.38
CA LYS A 147 -15.37 -12.88 -18.36
C LYS A 147 -13.87 -12.57 -18.44
N ARG A 148 -13.15 -12.68 -17.33
CA ARG A 148 -11.72 -12.39 -17.25
C ARG A 148 -10.88 -13.51 -17.79
N ARG A 149 -11.22 -14.77 -17.46
CA ARG A 149 -10.62 -15.94 -18.12
C ARG A 149 -10.75 -15.86 -19.64
N ASN A 150 -11.92 -15.46 -20.13
CA ASN A 150 -12.13 -15.27 -21.58
C ASN A 150 -11.21 -14.19 -22.17
N GLN A 151 -11.00 -13.06 -21.48
CA GLN A 151 -10.08 -11.99 -21.91
C GLN A 151 -8.63 -12.45 -21.87
N LEU A 152 -8.24 -13.18 -20.82
CA LEU A 152 -6.90 -13.75 -20.66
C LEU A 152 -6.57 -14.73 -21.80
N ASN A 153 -7.47 -15.70 -22.04
CA ASN A 153 -7.32 -16.68 -23.12
C ASN A 153 -7.30 -16.03 -24.50
N LYS A 154 -7.96 -14.87 -24.65
CA LYS A 154 -7.88 -14.08 -25.89
C LYS A 154 -6.48 -13.48 -26.05
N ILE A 155 -5.94 -12.84 -25.02
CA ILE A 155 -4.58 -12.26 -25.07
C ILE A 155 -3.53 -13.32 -25.35
N GLN A 156 -3.58 -14.45 -24.64
CA GLN A 156 -2.60 -15.53 -24.82
C GLN A 156 -2.63 -16.13 -26.23
N ARG A 157 -3.81 -16.26 -26.84
CA ARG A 157 -3.94 -16.79 -28.21
C ARG A 157 -3.54 -15.78 -29.29
N GLU A 158 -3.88 -14.50 -29.10
CA GLU A 158 -3.77 -13.50 -30.17
C GLU A 158 -2.48 -12.67 -30.13
N ASN A 159 -1.78 -12.60 -28.99
CA ASN A 159 -0.73 -11.60 -28.78
C ASN A 159 0.64 -12.14 -28.37
N SER A 160 0.89 -13.45 -28.37
CA SER A 160 2.19 -14.05 -27.96
C SER A 160 2.83 -13.33 -26.77
N ALA A 161 2.04 -13.11 -25.71
CA ALA A 161 2.45 -12.27 -24.59
C ALA A 161 3.51 -12.98 -23.74
N GLU A 162 4.62 -12.31 -23.49
CA GLU A 162 5.71 -12.79 -22.63
C GLU A 162 5.65 -12.10 -21.26
N ILE A 163 5.68 -12.88 -20.18
CA ILE A 163 5.79 -12.37 -18.81
C ILE A 163 7.25 -12.41 -18.40
N VAL A 164 7.82 -11.25 -18.11
CA VAL A 164 9.22 -11.08 -17.75
C VAL A 164 9.31 -10.56 -16.31
N PRO A 165 9.97 -11.28 -15.38
CA PRO A 165 10.23 -10.76 -14.04
C PRO A 165 11.01 -9.44 -14.07
N LEU A 166 10.72 -8.55 -13.13
CA LEU A 166 11.55 -7.36 -12.92
C LEU A 166 12.83 -7.75 -12.18
N LEU A 167 13.97 -7.29 -12.70
CA LEU A 167 15.29 -7.54 -12.13
C LEU A 167 16.00 -6.21 -11.85
N GLU A 168 16.81 -6.17 -10.79
CA GLU A 168 17.50 -4.95 -10.35
C GLU A 168 18.41 -4.36 -11.42
N LYS A 169 19.05 -5.24 -12.21
CA LYS A 169 19.87 -4.84 -13.36
C LYS A 169 19.10 -4.11 -14.47
N ASP A 170 17.77 -4.20 -14.50
CA ASP A 170 16.92 -3.67 -15.56
C ASP A 170 16.21 -2.35 -15.14
N ILE A 171 16.58 -1.72 -14.02
CA ILE A 171 15.93 -0.50 -13.48
C ILE A 171 15.75 0.59 -14.54
N GLU A 172 16.80 0.93 -15.30
CA GLU A 172 16.71 1.98 -16.33
C GLU A 172 15.69 1.64 -17.42
N GLN A 173 15.67 0.37 -17.84
CA GLN A 173 14.70 -0.09 -18.82
C GLN A 173 13.27 -0.04 -18.26
N ILE A 174 13.10 -0.28 -16.97
CA ILE A 174 11.81 -0.18 -16.28
C ILE A 174 11.38 1.30 -16.18
N PHE A 175 12.29 2.23 -15.90
CA PHE A 175 11.96 3.65 -15.92
C PHE A 175 11.55 4.14 -17.30
N HIS A 176 12.26 3.75 -18.36
CA HIS A 176 11.84 4.04 -19.74
C HIS A 176 10.45 3.48 -20.06
N CYS A 177 10.08 2.35 -19.48
CA CYS A 177 8.76 1.77 -19.59
C CYS A 177 7.69 2.66 -18.94
N PHE A 178 7.93 3.20 -17.75
CA PHE A 178 7.03 4.16 -17.11
C PHE A 178 6.95 5.48 -17.86
N ASP A 179 8.10 6.04 -18.24
CA ASP A 179 8.15 7.33 -18.95
C ASP A 179 7.30 7.27 -20.23
N ARG A 180 7.44 6.21 -21.05
CA ARG A 180 6.57 6.00 -22.22
C ARG A 180 5.08 5.87 -21.88
N TRP A 181 4.75 5.26 -20.74
CA TRP A 181 3.36 5.14 -20.32
C TRP A 181 2.79 6.51 -19.94
N TYR A 182 3.53 7.31 -19.17
CA TYR A 182 3.13 8.66 -18.78
C TYR A 182 3.10 9.63 -19.97
N GLU A 183 4.05 9.56 -20.90
CA GLU A 183 4.02 10.37 -22.13
C GLU A 183 2.76 10.10 -22.97
N LYS A 184 2.23 8.88 -22.94
CA LYS A 184 1.08 8.48 -23.76
C LYS A 184 -0.27 8.67 -23.07
N TYR A 185 -0.33 8.48 -21.75
CA TYR A 185 -1.59 8.43 -21.00
C TYR A 185 -1.64 9.31 -19.76
N GLY A 186 -0.52 9.95 -19.41
CA GLY A 186 -0.50 10.96 -18.36
C GLY A 186 -1.28 12.18 -18.80
N ASP A 187 -1.93 12.80 -17.84
CA ASP A 187 -2.50 14.14 -17.92
C ASP A 187 -1.79 15.03 -16.89
N ASP A 188 -2.13 16.32 -16.87
CA ASP A 188 -1.56 17.30 -15.93
C ASP A 188 -2.12 17.14 -14.49
N ASP A 189 -2.52 15.93 -14.09
CA ASP A 189 -2.98 15.64 -12.73
C ASP A 189 -1.77 15.62 -11.76
N PRO A 190 -1.74 16.52 -10.76
CA PRO A 190 -0.69 16.53 -9.74
C PRO A 190 -0.49 15.19 -9.02
N PHE A 191 -1.54 14.36 -8.93
CA PHE A 191 -1.46 13.03 -8.34
C PHE A 191 -0.60 12.08 -9.17
N LEU A 192 -0.61 12.20 -10.49
CA LEU A 192 0.25 11.39 -11.37
C LEU A 192 1.72 11.78 -11.24
N ASP A 193 2.01 13.06 -11.04
CA ASP A 193 3.38 13.52 -10.78
C ASP A 193 3.91 12.97 -9.46
N MET A 194 3.08 12.97 -8.41
CA MET A 194 3.43 12.34 -7.14
C MET A 194 3.65 10.83 -7.31
N GLU A 195 2.77 10.12 -8.01
CA GLU A 195 2.95 8.69 -8.30
C GLU A 195 4.25 8.42 -9.08
N LYS A 196 4.59 9.25 -10.08
CA LYS A 196 5.84 9.12 -10.83
C LYS A 196 7.06 9.29 -9.94
N GLN A 197 7.03 10.24 -9.01
CA GLN A 197 8.10 10.45 -8.05
C GLN A 197 8.21 9.29 -7.05
N SER A 198 7.09 8.78 -6.53
CA SER A 198 7.09 7.63 -5.62
C SER A 198 7.66 6.39 -6.31
N ILE A 199 7.31 6.14 -7.57
CA ILE A 199 7.88 5.06 -8.41
C ILE A 199 9.40 5.19 -8.52
N ARG A 200 9.91 6.39 -8.86
CA ARG A 200 11.35 6.62 -9.02
C ARG A 200 12.14 6.40 -7.73
N ARG A 201 11.53 6.68 -6.57
CA ARG A 201 12.13 6.44 -5.25
C ARG A 201 12.06 4.98 -4.83
N ALA A 202 10.93 4.32 -5.10
CA ALA A 202 10.66 2.99 -4.59
C ALA A 202 11.32 1.88 -5.43
N LEU A 203 11.34 2.02 -6.76
CA LEU A 203 11.82 0.96 -7.65
C LEU A 203 13.26 0.50 -7.34
N PRO A 204 14.25 1.41 -7.11
CA PRO A 204 15.60 0.99 -6.75
C PRO A 204 15.69 0.20 -5.43
N ASN A 205 14.65 0.30 -4.60
CA ASN A 205 14.56 -0.38 -3.32
C ASN A 205 13.65 -1.60 -3.35
N LEU A 206 12.99 -1.91 -4.47
CA LEU A 206 11.98 -2.96 -4.58
C LEU A 206 12.45 -4.31 -3.99
N TRP A 207 13.64 -4.76 -4.36
CA TRP A 207 14.20 -6.02 -3.88
C TRP A 207 14.62 -5.98 -2.40
N LYS A 208 15.11 -4.83 -1.92
CA LYS A 208 15.41 -4.62 -0.49
C LYS A 208 14.16 -4.62 0.38
N LEU A 209 13.03 -4.21 -0.18
CA LEU A 209 11.70 -4.31 0.45
C LEU A 209 11.17 -5.75 0.47
N GLY A 210 11.84 -6.70 -0.19
CA GLY A 210 11.33 -8.06 -0.42
C GLY A 210 10.24 -8.12 -1.48
N GLY A 211 10.11 -7.09 -2.31
CA GLY A 211 9.12 -7.01 -3.37
C GLY A 211 9.47 -7.84 -4.60
N GLN A 212 8.45 -8.08 -5.42
CA GLN A 212 8.54 -8.79 -6.68
C GLN A 212 7.65 -8.12 -7.71
N GLY A 213 8.07 -8.12 -8.97
CA GLY A 213 7.27 -7.55 -10.04
C GLY A 213 7.46 -8.25 -11.36
N ILE A 214 6.56 -7.91 -12.29
CA ILE A 214 6.56 -8.40 -13.65
C ILE A 214 6.35 -7.25 -14.62
N ARG A 215 6.80 -7.45 -15.85
CA ARG A 215 6.33 -6.73 -17.03
C ARG A 215 5.83 -7.72 -18.07
N VAL A 216 4.86 -7.28 -18.86
CA VAL A 216 4.30 -8.04 -19.96
C VAL A 216 4.73 -7.39 -21.27
N LYS A 217 5.23 -8.19 -22.20
CA LYS A 217 5.59 -7.77 -23.56
C LYS A 217 4.71 -8.45 -24.59
N ILE A 218 4.37 -7.74 -25.66
CA ILE A 218 3.81 -8.31 -26.89
C ILE A 218 4.77 -7.95 -28.01
N ALA A 219 5.36 -8.96 -28.65
CA ALA A 219 6.53 -8.80 -29.50
C ALA A 219 7.63 -7.98 -28.78
N ASP A 220 8.25 -7.01 -29.45
CA ASP A 220 9.32 -6.19 -28.86
C ASP A 220 8.82 -5.01 -28.00
N ASN A 221 7.51 -4.87 -27.82
CA ASN A 221 6.91 -3.75 -27.08
C ASN A 221 6.41 -4.16 -25.69
N MET A 222 6.64 -3.31 -24.69
CA MET A 222 6.02 -3.47 -23.38
C MET A 222 4.54 -3.10 -23.46
N CYS A 223 3.69 -3.95 -22.91
CA CYS A 223 2.25 -3.72 -22.82
C CYS A 223 1.72 -3.61 -21.39
N GLY A 224 2.51 -3.98 -20.37
CA GLY A 224 2.17 -3.64 -19.01
C GLY A 224 3.24 -3.99 -17.98
N ILE A 225 3.07 -3.49 -16.77
CA ILE A 225 4.01 -3.59 -15.67
C ILE A 225 3.28 -3.45 -14.33
N SER A 226 3.70 -4.26 -13.35
CA SER A 226 3.19 -4.17 -11.98
C SER A 226 4.16 -4.86 -11.01
N TRP A 227 4.13 -4.47 -9.74
CA TRP A 227 4.84 -5.15 -8.67
C TRP A 227 4.02 -5.19 -7.40
N ALA A 228 4.45 -6.02 -6.47
CA ALA A 228 3.95 -6.05 -5.11
C ALA A 228 5.09 -6.05 -4.09
N VAL A 229 4.78 -5.55 -2.90
CA VAL A 229 5.69 -5.45 -1.74
C VAL A 229 4.97 -5.89 -0.47
N PRO A 230 5.65 -6.54 0.49
CA PRO A 230 5.02 -6.93 1.75
C PRO A 230 4.51 -5.73 2.57
N ILE A 231 3.29 -5.82 3.11
CA ILE A 231 2.79 -4.99 4.23
C ILE A 231 2.99 -5.75 5.54
N SER A 232 2.53 -7.00 5.56
CA SER A 232 2.63 -7.96 6.67
C SER A 232 3.23 -9.27 6.14
N ASP A 233 3.26 -10.31 6.98
CA ASP A 233 3.72 -11.64 6.54
C ASP A 233 2.80 -12.30 5.50
N ASP A 234 1.51 -11.95 5.48
CA ASP A 234 0.50 -12.56 4.59
C ASP A 234 -0.16 -11.59 3.59
N THR A 235 0.04 -10.28 3.77
CA THR A 235 -0.62 -9.23 3.00
C THR A 235 0.42 -8.42 2.25
N TRP A 236 0.22 -8.28 0.94
CA TRP A 236 1.13 -7.57 0.03
C TRP A 236 0.40 -6.41 -0.64
N LEU A 237 1.06 -5.27 -0.70
CA LEU A 237 0.62 -4.08 -1.41
C LEU A 237 0.95 -4.21 -2.90
N VAL A 238 0.01 -3.87 -3.77
CA VAL A 238 0.21 -3.69 -5.21
C VAL A 238 0.07 -2.18 -5.52
N PRO A 239 1.15 -1.40 -5.39
CA PRO A 239 1.07 0.06 -5.47
C PRO A 239 1.06 0.58 -6.91
N VAL A 240 1.45 -0.26 -7.87
CA VAL A 240 1.59 0.16 -9.27
C VAL A 240 1.11 -0.92 -10.19
N GLU A 241 0.19 -0.56 -11.07
CA GLU A 241 -0.30 -1.40 -12.16
C GLU A 241 -0.54 -0.51 -13.38
N LYS A 242 0.32 -0.62 -14.40
CA LYS A 242 0.20 0.15 -15.65
C LYS A 242 0.12 -0.81 -16.82
N ALA A 243 -0.73 -0.48 -17.79
CA ALA A 243 -0.89 -1.25 -19.00
C ALA A 243 -1.31 -0.37 -20.17
N ALA A 244 -1.02 -0.83 -21.39
CA ALA A 244 -1.43 -0.18 -22.62
C ALA A 244 -2.96 -0.18 -22.74
N ARG A 245 -3.59 1.00 -22.78
CA ARG A 245 -5.06 1.15 -22.77
C ARG A 245 -5.73 0.63 -24.05
N GLU A 246 -5.03 0.66 -25.18
CA GLU A 246 -5.50 0.11 -26.46
C GLU A 246 -5.53 -1.42 -26.51
N VAL A 247 -4.75 -2.10 -25.66
CA VAL A 247 -4.71 -3.56 -25.63
C VAL A 247 -5.81 -4.05 -24.70
N LYS A 248 -6.97 -4.33 -25.28
CA LYS A 248 -8.16 -4.78 -24.54
C LYS A 248 -7.86 -6.04 -23.73
N GLY A 249 -7.95 -5.93 -22.40
CA GLY A 249 -7.69 -7.03 -21.47
C GLY A 249 -6.32 -6.96 -20.78
N MET A 250 -5.44 -6.04 -21.17
CA MET A 250 -4.05 -6.04 -20.71
C MET A 250 -3.91 -5.77 -19.21
N TYR A 251 -4.70 -4.86 -18.64
CA TYR A 251 -4.77 -4.68 -17.18
C TYR A 251 -5.15 -5.99 -16.46
N GLN A 252 -6.11 -6.74 -17.00
CA GLN A 252 -6.51 -8.02 -16.43
C GLN A 252 -5.39 -9.06 -16.51
N TYR A 253 -4.66 -9.06 -17.62
CA TYR A 253 -3.54 -9.97 -17.84
C TYR A 253 -2.34 -9.66 -16.94
N VAL A 254 -1.97 -8.37 -16.79
CA VAL A 254 -0.91 -7.92 -15.86
C VAL A 254 -1.27 -8.30 -14.43
N ASN A 255 -2.51 -8.04 -14.01
CA ASN A 255 -2.96 -8.37 -12.67
C ASN A 255 -2.86 -9.88 -12.38
N TRP A 256 -3.32 -10.71 -13.32
CA TRP A 256 -3.20 -12.17 -13.24
C TRP A 256 -1.74 -12.64 -13.24
N ALA A 257 -0.91 -12.07 -14.11
CA ALA A 257 0.50 -12.41 -14.23
C ALA A 257 1.26 -12.10 -12.94
N LEU A 258 1.01 -10.93 -12.34
CA LEU A 258 1.58 -10.58 -11.05
C LEU A 258 1.11 -11.58 -9.98
N ALA A 259 -0.19 -11.83 -9.83
CA ALA A 259 -0.72 -12.75 -8.82
C ALA A 259 -0.14 -14.19 -8.92
N ASN A 260 0.18 -14.65 -10.13
CA ASN A 260 0.84 -15.95 -10.36
C ASN A 260 2.36 -15.93 -10.10
N SER A 261 3.00 -14.76 -10.19
CA SER A 261 4.44 -14.63 -9.94
C SER A 261 4.80 -14.53 -8.44
N LEU A 262 3.84 -14.12 -7.61
CA LEU A 262 4.05 -13.88 -6.18
C LEU A 262 4.17 -15.18 -5.38
N PRO A 263 4.91 -15.18 -4.25
CA PRO A 263 5.05 -16.36 -3.40
C PRO A 263 3.71 -16.73 -2.75
N ALA A 264 3.56 -18.00 -2.37
CA ALA A 264 2.36 -18.50 -1.68
C ALA A 264 2.09 -17.80 -0.34
N SER A 265 3.11 -17.19 0.28
CA SER A 265 2.95 -16.37 1.49
C SER A 265 2.15 -15.09 1.24
N ALA A 266 2.12 -14.55 0.02
CA ALA A 266 1.31 -13.39 -0.36
C ALA A 266 -0.18 -13.79 -0.50
N LYS A 267 -0.85 -14.10 0.60
CA LYS A 267 -2.23 -14.59 0.60
C LYS A 267 -3.23 -13.51 0.20
N ILE A 268 -3.04 -12.30 0.70
CA ILE A 268 -3.91 -11.15 0.47
C ILE A 268 -3.16 -10.10 -0.34
N LEU A 269 -3.78 -9.59 -1.39
CA LEU A 269 -3.29 -8.43 -2.13
C LEU A 269 -4.13 -7.21 -1.75
N ASN A 270 -3.49 -6.22 -1.14
CA ASN A 270 -4.02 -4.87 -1.00
C ASN A 270 -3.73 -4.11 -2.30
N ARG A 271 -4.76 -3.62 -2.98
CA ARG A 271 -4.63 -2.84 -4.23
C ARG A 271 -5.04 -1.38 -4.05
N GLU A 272 -4.80 -0.81 -2.88
CA GLU A 272 -5.00 0.60 -2.49
C GLU A 272 -6.45 1.10 -2.63
N ALA A 273 -6.67 2.37 -2.27
CA ALA A 273 -7.95 3.04 -2.29
C ALA A 273 -8.41 3.52 -3.68
N ASP A 274 -9.71 3.76 -3.84
CA ASP A 274 -10.27 4.33 -5.08
C ASP A 274 -10.21 5.86 -5.16
N LEU A 275 -9.88 6.53 -4.04
CA LEU A 275 -9.74 7.98 -3.90
C LEU A 275 -10.99 8.77 -4.29
N GLY A 276 -12.17 8.14 -4.24
CA GLY A 276 -13.44 8.74 -4.66
C GLY A 276 -13.65 8.76 -6.18
N ILE A 277 -12.71 8.20 -6.97
CA ILE A 277 -12.77 8.20 -8.43
C ILE A 277 -13.74 7.08 -8.88
N GLU A 278 -14.91 7.45 -9.40
CA GLU A 278 -16.00 6.51 -9.75
C GLU A 278 -15.54 5.39 -10.71
N GLY A 279 -14.76 5.74 -11.73
CA GLY A 279 -14.22 4.77 -12.68
C GLY A 279 -13.27 3.76 -12.03
N LEU A 280 -12.43 4.22 -11.09
CA LEU A 280 -11.49 3.39 -10.35
C LEU A 280 -12.22 2.50 -9.34
N ARG A 281 -13.19 3.06 -8.61
CA ARG A 281 -14.09 2.33 -7.71
C ARG A 281 -14.77 1.18 -8.44
N THR A 282 -15.41 1.48 -9.56
CA THR A 282 -16.07 0.47 -10.41
C THR A 282 -15.09 -0.60 -10.88
N ALA A 283 -13.87 -0.23 -11.27
CA ALA A 283 -12.86 -1.18 -11.71
C ALA A 283 -12.42 -2.13 -10.58
N LYS A 284 -12.17 -1.60 -9.38
CA LYS A 284 -11.76 -2.36 -8.19
C LYS A 284 -12.90 -3.25 -7.68
N GLU A 285 -14.11 -2.74 -7.53
CA GLU A 285 -15.26 -3.53 -7.07
C GLU A 285 -15.59 -4.72 -7.99
N ARG A 286 -15.42 -4.56 -9.31
CA ARG A 286 -15.58 -5.66 -10.26
C ARG A 286 -14.63 -6.82 -10.02
N TYR A 287 -13.52 -6.61 -9.30
CA TYR A 287 -12.57 -7.65 -8.89
C TYR A 287 -13.04 -8.49 -7.69
N ASN A 288 -14.23 -8.20 -7.15
CA ASN A 288 -14.83 -8.92 -6.01
C ASN A 288 -13.87 -8.92 -4.81
N PRO A 289 -13.57 -7.74 -4.24
CA PRO A 289 -12.75 -7.68 -3.03
C PRO A 289 -13.36 -8.55 -1.93
N ILE A 290 -12.51 -9.18 -1.12
CA ILE A 290 -12.94 -9.97 0.04
C ILE A 290 -13.30 -9.09 1.25
N GLY A 291 -12.93 -7.82 1.19
CA GLY A 291 -13.15 -6.84 2.23
C GLY A 291 -12.36 -5.57 1.96
N PHE A 292 -12.41 -4.67 2.93
CA PHE A 292 -11.74 -3.39 2.90
C PHE A 292 -10.84 -3.24 4.11
N GLU A 293 -9.67 -2.65 3.94
CA GLU A 293 -8.96 -2.04 5.07
C GLU A 293 -9.49 -0.62 5.24
N LYS A 294 -10.24 -0.40 6.31
CA LYS A 294 -10.86 0.89 6.60
C LYS A 294 -9.81 1.92 7.03
N LYS A 295 -10.13 3.19 6.84
CA LYS A 295 -9.43 4.33 7.42
C LYS A 295 -10.39 5.10 8.31
N VAL A 296 -10.05 5.26 9.58
CA VAL A 296 -10.94 5.81 10.60
C VAL A 296 -10.24 6.93 11.36
N THR A 297 -10.91 8.07 11.52
CA THR A 297 -10.45 9.13 12.42
C THR A 297 -11.25 9.09 13.72
N LEU A 298 -10.55 9.20 14.84
CA LEU A 298 -11.13 9.21 16.19
C LEU A 298 -10.75 10.52 16.91
N TRP A 299 -11.73 11.17 17.52
CA TRP A 299 -11.54 12.38 18.35
C TRP A 299 -11.80 12.05 19.82
N PHE A 300 -11.05 12.67 20.73
CA PHE A 300 -11.12 12.46 22.18
C PHE A 300 -11.23 13.76 22.97
#